data_AF-A0A1S2KSL5-F1
#
_entry.id   AF-A0A1S2KSL5-F1
#
_cell.length_a   1.000
_cell.length_b   1.000
_cell.length_c   1.000
_cell.angle_alpha   90.00
_cell.angle_beta   90.00
_cell.angle_gamma   90.00
#
_symmetry.space_group_name_H-M   'P 1'
#
loop_
_entity.id
_entity.type
_entity.pdbx_description
1 polymer ?
#
loop_
_entity_poly.entity_id
_entity_poly.type
_entity_poly.pdbx_seq_one_letter_code
_entity_poly.pdbx_strand_id
1 'polypeptide(L)'
;MSANLKRVEPLSTEPCGARRPGWERPGPGRHRLPCILPGGHEGEHRDAFAQTWAAPSARAVRKPIRMCVRCSGITDTPVLVAEIHSASGPGFNVYACPGCAPYYVAYPERHIERSDVGGAE
;
A
#
# COMPACT_ATOMS: atom_id res chain seq x y z
N MET A 1 11.60 -27.69 -32.27
CA MET A 1 11.33 -26.40 -31.59
C MET A 1 9.84 -26.32 -31.33
N SER A 2 9.39 -26.67 -30.12
CA SER A 2 7.96 -26.67 -29.79
C SER A 2 7.63 -25.36 -29.08
N ALA A 3 6.88 -24.48 -29.75
CA ALA A 3 6.38 -23.25 -29.14
C ALA A 3 5.38 -23.63 -28.03
N ASN A 4 5.73 -23.29 -26.78
CA ASN A 4 4.83 -23.42 -25.64
C ASN A 4 3.75 -22.33 -25.75
N LEU A 5 2.72 -22.61 -26.54
CA LEU A 5 1.48 -21.83 -26.56
C LEU A 5 0.80 -22.07 -25.21
N LYS A 6 1.08 -21.20 -24.23
CA LYS A 6 0.30 -21.15 -23.00
C LYS A 6 -1.15 -20.94 -23.41
N ARG A 7 -1.99 -21.95 -23.16
CA ARG A 7 -3.44 -21.84 -23.29
C ARG A 7 -3.86 -20.63 -22.45
N VAL A 8 -4.26 -19.55 -23.11
CA VAL A 8 -4.87 -18.40 -22.44
C VAL A 8 -6.19 -18.93 -21.89
N GLU A 9 -6.31 -18.97 -20.56
CA GLU A 9 -7.57 -19.34 -19.92
C GLU A 9 -8.69 -18.44 -20.48
N PRO A 10 -9.88 -19.00 -20.78
CA PRO A 10 -10.96 -18.19 -21.32
C PRO A 10 -11.32 -17.08 -20.33
N LEU A 11 -11.50 -15.86 -20.84
CA LEU A 11 -12.04 -14.74 -20.08
C LEU A 11 -13.33 -15.20 -19.39
N SER A 12 -13.46 -14.93 -18.09
CA SER A 12 -14.60 -15.37 -17.30
C SER A 12 -15.93 -14.98 -17.96
N THR A 13 -16.88 -15.91 -18.03
CA THR A 13 -18.24 -15.62 -18.52
C THR A 13 -19.04 -14.75 -17.56
N GLU A 14 -18.61 -14.66 -16.30
CA GLU A 14 -19.22 -13.77 -15.31
C GLU A 14 -18.89 -12.32 -15.64
N PRO A 15 -19.86 -11.38 -15.58
CA PRO A 15 -19.60 -9.97 -15.84
C PRO A 15 -18.72 -9.37 -14.73
N CYS A 16 -17.83 -8.46 -15.10
CA CYS A 16 -16.91 -7.77 -14.19
C CYS A 16 -17.62 -7.09 -13.01
N GLY A 17 -18.79 -6.47 -13.23
CA GLY A 17 -19.59 -5.89 -12.16
C GLY A 17 -19.03 -4.60 -11.53
N ALA A 18 -17.81 -4.18 -11.90
CA ALA A 18 -17.21 -2.94 -11.42
C ALA A 18 -18.08 -1.72 -11.73
N ARG A 19 -18.05 -0.71 -10.86
CA ARG A 19 -18.84 0.54 -10.99
C ARG A 19 -17.91 1.73 -11.03
N ARG A 20 -18.35 2.83 -11.65
CA ARG A 20 -17.59 4.09 -11.63
C ARG A 20 -17.49 4.61 -10.18
N PRO A 21 -16.39 5.28 -9.80
CA PRO A 21 -16.27 5.94 -8.50
C PRO A 21 -17.45 6.88 -8.21
N GLY A 22 -17.84 6.95 -6.94
CA GLY A 22 -19.01 7.71 -6.51
C GLY A 22 -20.33 6.92 -6.61
N TRP A 23 -20.28 5.61 -6.87
CA TRP A 23 -21.44 4.73 -6.82
C TRP A 23 -22.07 4.65 -5.43
N GLU A 24 -21.28 4.96 -4.38
CA GLU A 24 -21.67 4.94 -2.97
C GLU A 24 -22.70 6.04 -2.63
N ARG A 25 -22.92 7.01 -3.53
CA ARG A 25 -23.81 8.14 -3.31
C ARG A 25 -25.25 7.78 -3.71
N PRO A 26 -26.26 8.04 -2.85
CA PRO A 26 -27.67 7.91 -3.22
C PRO A 26 -28.05 8.88 -4.35
N GLY A 27 -28.99 8.49 -5.22
CA GLY A 27 -29.50 9.30 -6.34
C GLY A 27 -29.29 8.69 -7.73
N PRO A 28 -30.02 9.16 -8.76
CA PRO A 28 -29.85 8.70 -10.14
C PRO A 28 -28.48 9.13 -10.69
N GLY A 29 -27.82 8.25 -11.44
CA GLY A 29 -26.56 8.61 -12.11
C GLY A 29 -25.85 7.44 -12.80
N ARG A 30 -25.01 7.79 -13.78
CA ARG A 30 -24.19 6.86 -14.57
C ARG A 30 -23.30 5.92 -13.75
N HIS A 31 -23.00 6.26 -12.49
CA HIS A 31 -22.23 5.42 -11.56
C HIS A 31 -22.96 4.14 -11.12
N ARG A 32 -24.27 4.02 -11.37
CA ARG A 32 -25.08 2.82 -11.06
C ARG A 32 -25.07 1.76 -12.16
N LEU A 33 -24.47 2.03 -13.31
CA LEU A 33 -24.37 1.04 -14.37
C LEU A 33 -23.11 0.21 -14.15
N PRO A 34 -23.22 -1.11 -13.94
CA PRO A 34 -22.06 -1.98 -13.77
C PRO A 34 -21.34 -2.20 -15.10
N CYS A 35 -20.07 -2.60 -15.01
CA CYS A 35 -19.30 -3.07 -16.15
C CYS A 35 -19.91 -4.36 -16.71
N ILE A 36 -20.13 -4.40 -18.03
CA ILE A 36 -20.69 -5.55 -18.76
C ILE A 36 -19.63 -6.43 -19.44
N LEU A 37 -18.35 -6.08 -19.33
CA LEU A 37 -17.26 -6.89 -19.89
C LEU A 37 -17.04 -8.17 -19.08
N PRO A 38 -16.44 -9.22 -19.69
CA PRO A 38 -16.01 -10.43 -19.00
C PRO A 38 -15.19 -10.12 -17.74
N GLY A 39 -15.44 -10.85 -16.67
CA GLY A 39 -14.72 -10.75 -15.41
C GLY A 39 -13.23 -11.08 -15.59
N GLY A 40 -12.39 -10.49 -14.74
CA GLY A 40 -10.94 -10.64 -14.83
C GLY A 40 -10.28 -9.82 -15.95
N HIS A 41 -11.04 -8.99 -16.67
CA HIS A 41 -10.44 -8.05 -17.60
C HIS A 41 -9.69 -6.94 -16.86
N GLU A 42 -8.50 -6.61 -17.35
CA GLU A 42 -7.75 -5.43 -16.93
C GLU A 42 -8.08 -4.24 -17.85
N GLY A 43 -7.79 -3.02 -17.39
CA GLY A 43 -7.88 -1.81 -18.21
C GLY A 43 -9.24 -1.09 -18.17
N GLU A 44 -9.76 -0.75 -19.36
CA GLU A 44 -10.95 0.08 -19.51
C GLU A 44 -12.23 -0.72 -19.28
N HIS A 45 -13.11 -0.23 -18.42
CA HIS A 45 -14.44 -0.78 -18.18
C HIS A 45 -15.48 -0.16 -19.11
N ARG A 46 -16.57 -0.90 -19.38
CA ARG A 46 -17.65 -0.48 -20.28
C ARG A 46 -19.02 -0.82 -19.68
N ASP A 47 -19.93 0.15 -19.69
CA ASP A 47 -21.31 -0.05 -19.23
C ASP A 47 -22.28 -0.43 -20.36
N ALA A 48 -23.54 -0.67 -20.01
CA ALA A 48 -24.59 -1.07 -20.96
C ALA A 48 -24.90 0.00 -22.04
N PHE A 49 -24.49 1.25 -21.86
CA PHE A 49 -24.60 2.31 -22.88
C PHE A 49 -23.30 2.51 -23.67
N ALA A 50 -22.38 1.54 -23.60
CA ALA A 50 -21.06 1.59 -24.22
C ALA A 50 -20.18 2.77 -23.75
N GLN A 51 -20.51 3.43 -22.64
CA GLN A 51 -19.61 4.45 -22.08
C GLN A 51 -18.48 3.76 -21.34
N THR A 52 -17.29 4.30 -21.49
CA THR A 52 -16.09 3.67 -20.95
C THR A 52 -15.45 4.50 -19.82
N TRP A 53 -14.75 3.83 -18.92
CA TRP A 53 -13.94 4.46 -17.88
C TRP A 53 -12.70 3.64 -17.59
N ALA A 54 -11.61 4.32 -17.29
CA ALA A 54 -10.49 3.66 -16.64
C ALA A 54 -10.95 3.16 -15.26
N ALA A 55 -10.65 1.90 -14.95
CA ALA A 55 -10.60 1.46 -13.57
C ALA A 55 -9.83 2.51 -12.76
N PRO A 56 -10.24 2.86 -11.52
CA PRO A 56 -9.31 3.56 -10.66
C PRO A 56 -8.07 2.67 -10.58
N SER A 57 -7.00 3.06 -11.27
CA SER A 57 -5.69 2.43 -11.10
C SER A 57 -5.51 2.37 -9.59
N ALA A 58 -5.30 1.18 -9.02
CA ALA A 58 -5.12 0.99 -7.59
C ALA A 58 -4.23 2.13 -7.12
N ARG A 59 -4.82 3.11 -6.40
CA ARG A 59 -4.29 4.47 -6.25
C ARG A 59 -2.81 4.33 -5.99
N ALA A 60 -1.97 4.70 -6.97
CA ALA A 60 -0.55 4.36 -6.92
C ALA A 60 -0.04 4.76 -5.54
N VAL A 61 0.31 3.76 -4.73
CA VAL A 61 0.73 3.99 -3.34
C VAL A 61 1.96 4.86 -3.47
N ARG A 62 1.81 6.14 -3.13
CA ARG A 62 2.91 7.11 -3.23
C ARG A 62 4.01 6.55 -2.35
N LYS A 63 5.17 6.24 -2.94
CA LYS A 63 6.31 5.75 -2.17
C LYS A 63 6.61 6.75 -1.06
N PRO A 64 6.89 6.30 0.18
CA PRO A 64 7.26 7.20 1.25
C PRO A 64 8.61 7.83 0.92
N ILE A 65 8.61 9.15 0.68
CA ILE A 65 9.85 9.93 0.49
C ILE A 65 10.20 10.59 1.83
N ARG A 66 11.43 10.38 2.31
CA ARG A 66 11.92 10.95 3.58
C ARG A 66 13.34 11.48 3.42
N MET A 67 13.70 12.46 4.24
CA MET A 67 15.09 12.89 4.37
C MET A 67 15.85 11.93 5.28
N CYS A 68 17.07 11.54 4.89
CA CYS A 68 17.96 10.78 5.74
C CYS A 68 18.55 11.66 6.85
N VAL A 69 18.43 11.22 8.10
CA VAL A 69 18.96 11.94 9.27
C VAL A 69 20.49 12.10 9.24
N ARG A 70 21.22 11.20 8.55
CA ARG A 70 22.70 11.20 8.52
C ARG A 70 23.28 12.08 7.43
N CYS A 71 22.89 11.83 6.17
CA CYS A 71 23.47 12.51 5.01
C CYS A 71 22.59 13.63 4.45
N SER A 72 21.42 13.87 5.04
CA SER A 72 20.41 14.85 4.59
C SER A 72 19.87 14.62 3.17
N GLY A 73 20.24 13.52 2.50
CA GLY A 73 19.72 13.13 1.20
C GLY A 73 18.26 12.69 1.29
N ILE A 74 17.46 13.08 0.29
CA ILE A 74 16.08 12.60 0.12
C ILE A 74 16.11 11.18 -0.46
N THR A 75 15.37 10.26 0.15
CA THR A 75 15.28 8.84 -0.26
C THR A 75 13.83 8.41 -0.44
N ASP A 76 13.54 7.60 -1.45
CA ASP A 76 12.26 6.91 -1.66
C ASP A 76 12.23 5.50 -1.03
N THR A 77 13.34 5.09 -0.41
CA THR A 77 13.49 3.84 0.36
C THR A 77 14.00 4.15 1.77
N PRO A 78 13.19 4.79 2.63
CA PRO A 78 13.60 5.12 4.00
C PRO A 78 13.62 3.89 4.91
N VAL A 79 14.68 3.75 5.71
CA VAL A 79 14.82 2.75 6.78
C VAL A 79 14.58 3.43 8.11
N LEU A 80 13.65 2.91 8.93
CA LEU A 80 13.43 3.39 10.29
C LEU A 80 14.65 3.03 11.15
N VAL A 81 15.27 4.02 11.78
CA VAL A 81 16.47 3.81 12.62
C VAL A 81 16.23 4.14 14.09
N ALA A 82 15.21 4.93 14.41
CA ALA A 82 14.78 5.18 15.78
C ALA A 82 13.32 5.64 15.83
N GLU A 83 12.66 5.35 16.94
CA GLU A 83 11.37 5.91 17.33
C GLU A 83 11.59 6.75 18.59
N ILE A 84 11.23 8.03 18.53
CA ILE A 84 11.39 8.94 19.64
C ILE A 84 10.04 9.06 20.32
N HIS A 85 9.94 8.54 21.54
CA HIS A 85 8.76 8.72 22.38
C HIS A 85 8.88 10.03 23.17
N SER A 86 7.83 10.83 23.18
CA SER A 86 7.75 12.04 24.02
C SER A 86 6.98 11.74 25.30
N ALA A 87 7.41 12.30 26.42
CA ALA A 87 6.67 12.25 27.68
C ALA A 87 5.40 13.13 27.65
N SER A 88 5.36 14.14 26.78
CA SER A 88 4.22 15.03 26.59
C SER A 88 4.12 15.42 25.11
N GLY A 89 3.30 14.69 24.35
CA GLY A 89 3.06 14.94 22.92
C GLY A 89 3.29 13.70 22.04
N PRO A 90 3.01 13.78 20.73
CA PRO A 90 3.26 12.68 19.81
C PRO A 90 4.77 12.45 19.65
N GLY A 91 5.17 11.18 19.73
CA GLY A 91 6.51 10.77 19.31
C GLY A 91 6.74 10.97 17.82
N PHE A 92 7.98 10.78 17.37
CA PHE A 92 8.31 10.85 15.95
C PHE A 92 9.34 9.81 15.52
N ASN A 93 9.23 9.41 14.27
CA ASN A 93 10.07 8.38 13.66
C ASN A 93 11.24 9.00 12.91
N VAL A 94 12.44 8.47 13.13
CA VAL A 94 13.69 8.90 12.51
C VAL A 94 14.10 7.92 11.43
N TYR A 95 14.38 8.43 10.23
CA TYR A 95 14.70 7.60 9.07
C TYR A 95 16.11 7.85 8.54
N ALA A 96 16.74 6.81 7.99
CA ALA A 96 17.99 6.88 7.24
C ALA A 96 17.82 6.30 5.83
N CYS A 97 18.71 6.66 4.89
CA CYS A 97 18.81 5.95 3.61
C CYS A 97 19.49 4.59 3.81
N PRO A 98 19.33 3.63 2.88
CA PRO A 98 19.90 2.29 3.05
C PRO A 98 21.42 2.25 3.23
N GLY A 99 22.16 3.17 2.60
CA GLY A 99 23.62 3.26 2.79
C GLY A 99 24.03 3.84 4.16
N CYS A 100 23.15 4.61 4.80
CA CYS A 100 23.40 5.19 6.12
C CYS A 100 22.81 4.36 7.27
N ALA A 101 21.82 3.51 7.00
CA ALA A 101 21.15 2.70 8.01
C ALA A 101 22.11 1.78 8.81
N PRO A 102 23.13 1.13 8.21
CA PRO A 102 24.08 0.30 8.95
C PRO A 102 24.85 1.03 10.05
N TYR A 103 24.95 2.35 10.02
CA TYR A 103 25.60 3.10 11.11
C TYR A 103 24.74 3.22 12.37
N TYR A 104 23.46 2.85 12.29
CA TYR A 104 22.50 2.89 13.38
C TYR A 104 22.17 1.50 13.93
N VAL A 105 22.92 0.46 13.55
CA VAL A 105 22.82 -0.89 14.14
C VAL A 105 23.41 -0.90 15.56
N ALA A 106 22.77 -0.17 16.46
CA ALA A 106 22.99 -0.23 17.89
C ALA A 106 21.62 -0.27 18.55
N TYR A 107 21.09 -1.49 18.66
CA TYR A 107 20.33 -2.08 19.77
C TYR A 107 19.35 -3.13 19.22
N PRO A 108 19.81 -4.37 18.96
CA PRO A 108 18.88 -5.49 18.99
C PRO A 108 18.30 -5.55 20.41
N GLU A 109 17.00 -5.37 20.50
CA GLU A 109 16.14 -5.82 21.60
C GLU A 109 16.64 -5.53 23.03
N ARG A 110 16.21 -4.38 23.56
CA ARG A 110 16.00 -4.26 25.02
C ARG A 110 14.86 -5.21 25.41
N HIS A 111 15.17 -6.50 25.58
CA HIS A 111 14.33 -7.42 26.34
C HIS A 111 14.20 -6.83 27.75
N ILE A 112 13.01 -6.34 28.06
CA ILE A 112 12.64 -5.99 29.42
C ILE A 112 12.48 -7.32 30.16
N GLU A 113 13.58 -7.86 30.69
CA GLU A 113 13.47 -8.81 31.80
C GLU A 113 13.00 -7.99 33.00
N ARG A 114 11.71 -8.11 33.27
CA ARG A 114 11.08 -7.60 34.47
C ARG A 114 11.67 -8.39 35.64
N SER A 115 12.80 -7.92 36.16
CA SER A 115 13.37 -8.44 37.40
C SER A 115 12.37 -8.19 38.51
N ASP A 116 11.81 -9.27 39.01
CA ASP A 116 11.06 -9.34 40.24
C ASP A 116 11.82 -8.60 41.35
N VAL A 117 11.16 -7.62 41.97
CA VAL A 117 11.43 -7.28 43.37
C VAL A 117 10.17 -7.64 44.13
N GLY A 118 10.08 -8.93 44.47
CA GLY A 118 9.41 -9.38 45.68
C GLY A 118 10.40 -9.31 46.86
N GLY A 119 9.89 -8.91 48.02
CA GLY A 119 10.61 -8.85 49.30
C GLY A 119 10.37 -7.48 49.96
N ALA A 120 9.36 -7.35 50.83
CA ALA A 120 9.49 -7.51 52.30
C ALA A 120 10.41 -6.41 52.87
N GLU A 121 9.97 -5.51 53.74
CA GLU A 121 9.06 -5.61 54.90
C GLU A 121 8.28 -4.29 55.10
#